data_AF-A0A6A8Q0Y0-F1
#
_entry.id   AF-A0A6A8Q0Y0-F1
#
_cell.length_a   1.000
_cell.length_b   1.000
_cell.length_c   1.000
_cell.angle_alpha   90.00
_cell.angle_beta   90.00
_cell.angle_gamma   90.00
#
_symmetry.space_group_name_H-M   'P 1'
#
loop_
_entity.id
_entity.type
_entity.pdbx_description
1 polymer ?
#
loop_
_entity_poly.entity_id
_entity_poly.type
_entity_poly.pdbx_seq_one_letter_code
_entity_poly.pdbx_strand_id
1 'polypeptide(L)'
;MIKKRRRKLGWLTFIAGGVAITAFVLIMCRFCKKPNKQIKDRTSLNLFNKAQSELKELINSPIAKLCQTAIEQKVLNDSNKINEKSTDEEISKNTEYLNSSIALLKNKLDLAKQELEKFNMAMFQLRSLVNNKDSKSIDTKNSINALNNAKKLPFNSIEQVKSESLTLKNNIDELKLKLKEVKKSRLAEAKNKLKAIIDSDPSKYVDSSRELQIFNDSNVEAKSTLEDIDKKIDAAIRASNDLNEKIQNYKSARLSDLESSRNDLSNFIANDLKNPVYKEIADKINEKIKEVKGVGKNSTIKELQAAIKTLADAKEKAIKEKAWIDRVGIKKVLEIQRSKILLVDAEYIARFLKSQNGEPFRQKNEFNEYSGTEFFKLKNELERVSNLKDLNSLDSVDYKVIWKANEELKKFILIINKAIKSYLYEIFEDWSDVLISKLNVWDKYCYSPKYTGASEKLAAFKKEIQQKNEELRAKALDAKWMDIWVTYYPQLLKLLTVDIRDKFREVYITEEAKKNNLAYQVVDLLNKLESFDLNNSKLDKQEIKDFKEKLSAKNLEIEKYLSDKKNFESYYAYNPDLWMNKLSYDIKEQEKTLKDINSKISSIEENSFTNQELKNTFAELKQKLSILNKN
;
A
#
# COMPACT_ATOMS: atom_id res chain seq x y z
N MET A 1 -47.28 26.79 44.57
CA MET A 1 -47.27 27.33 45.94
C MET A 1 -45.94 28.05 46.19
N ILE A 2 -46.00 29.24 46.82
CA ILE A 2 -44.88 30.08 47.33
C ILE A 2 -44.03 30.77 46.24
N LYS A 3 -44.44 31.96 45.74
CA LYS A 3 -44.11 33.34 46.18
C LYS A 3 -42.61 33.70 46.20
N LYS A 4 -42.16 34.47 45.19
CA LYS A 4 -41.44 35.74 45.40
C LYS A 4 -41.55 36.67 44.19
N ARG A 5 -42.26 37.78 44.39
CA ARG A 5 -42.42 38.93 43.49
C ARG A 5 -41.20 39.86 43.64
N ARG A 6 -40.67 40.37 42.52
CA ARG A 6 -40.13 41.74 42.45
C ARG A 6 -40.57 42.39 41.13
N ARG A 7 -41.01 43.64 41.29
CA ARG A 7 -41.89 44.42 40.41
C ARG A 7 -41.15 44.92 39.17
N LYS A 8 -41.76 44.77 37.99
CA LYS A 8 -41.58 45.66 36.84
C LYS A 8 -42.77 46.62 36.84
N LEU A 9 -42.54 47.91 37.03
CA LEU A 9 -43.49 48.95 36.66
C LEU A 9 -43.24 49.27 35.18
N GLY A 10 -44.12 48.81 34.32
CA GLY A 10 -44.61 49.65 33.24
C GLY A 10 -46.00 50.12 33.65
N TRP A 11 -46.41 51.31 33.25
CA TRP A 11 -47.78 51.64 32.85
C TRP A 11 -47.70 52.89 31.98
N LEU A 12 -48.30 52.75 30.79
CA LEU A 12 -48.58 53.81 29.83
C LEU A 12 -49.85 54.57 30.28
N THR A 13 -49.92 55.82 29.82
CA THR A 13 -51.12 56.62 29.47
C THR A 13 -52.09 57.05 30.58
N PHE A 14 -52.27 58.37 30.69
CA PHE A 14 -53.58 59.01 30.48
C PHE A 14 -53.39 60.47 30.03
N ILE A 15 -53.95 60.79 28.87
CA ILE A 15 -54.22 62.15 28.37
C ILE A 15 -55.75 62.34 28.41
N ALA A 16 -56.15 63.56 28.76
CA ALA A 16 -57.43 64.24 28.47
C ALA A 16 -58.65 64.06 29.41
N GLY A 17 -59.31 65.21 29.61
CA GLY A 17 -60.55 65.47 30.35
C GLY A 17 -60.28 66.57 31.39
N GLY A 18 -60.64 67.85 31.24
CA GLY A 18 -61.78 68.44 30.56
C GLY A 18 -62.78 68.94 31.61
N VAL A 19 -62.73 70.25 31.90
CA VAL A 19 -63.78 71.17 32.39
C VAL A 19 -64.69 70.72 33.56
N ALA A 20 -64.62 71.40 34.71
CA ALA A 20 -65.79 71.77 35.51
C ALA A 20 -65.54 72.91 36.53
N ILE A 21 -66.23 74.02 36.26
CA ILE A 21 -66.70 75.15 37.08
C ILE A 21 -66.97 74.81 38.57
N THR A 22 -66.54 75.63 39.55
CA THR A 22 -67.41 76.34 40.54
C THR A 22 -66.65 77.06 41.68
N ALA A 23 -66.92 78.36 41.78
CA ALA A 23 -67.12 79.24 42.95
C ALA A 23 -66.36 79.05 44.29
N PHE A 24 -65.65 80.10 44.72
CA PHE A 24 -65.64 80.56 46.13
C PHE A 24 -65.53 82.10 46.23
N VAL A 25 -66.71 82.72 46.34
CA VAL A 25 -67.15 83.84 47.22
C VAL A 25 -66.13 84.91 47.70
N LEU A 26 -66.34 86.12 47.16
CA LEU A 26 -66.35 87.48 47.75
C LEU A 26 -66.14 87.65 49.27
N ILE A 27 -65.24 88.56 49.70
CA ILE A 27 -65.47 89.55 50.80
C ILE A 27 -64.72 90.88 50.51
N MET A 28 -65.54 91.92 50.24
CA MET A 28 -65.51 93.33 50.71
C MET A 28 -64.29 94.25 50.50
N CYS A 29 -64.46 95.32 49.71
CA CYS A 29 -64.80 96.67 50.20
C CYS A 29 -64.81 97.72 49.06
N ARG A 30 -65.86 98.54 49.04
CA ARG A 30 -66.08 99.70 48.16
C ARG A 30 -65.65 100.96 48.93
N PHE A 31 -65.28 102.02 48.20
CA PHE A 31 -64.88 103.39 48.59
C PHE A 31 -63.38 103.66 48.83
N CYS A 32 -62.71 104.31 47.88
CA CYS A 32 -62.50 105.77 47.90
C CYS A 32 -61.77 106.26 46.64
N LYS A 33 -62.03 107.53 46.32
CA LYS A 33 -61.61 108.29 45.14
C LYS A 33 -60.10 108.20 44.83
N LYS A 34 -59.77 108.28 43.53
CA LYS A 34 -58.42 108.56 43.01
C LYS A 34 -57.78 109.73 43.77
N PRO A 35 -56.46 109.64 43.96
CA PRO A 35 -55.58 110.69 43.50
C PRO A 35 -54.66 110.15 42.41
N ASN A 36 -54.49 110.96 41.37
CA ASN A 36 -53.52 110.78 40.32
C ASN A 36 -52.10 110.90 40.94
N LYS A 37 -51.32 109.82 40.99
CA LYS A 37 -49.86 109.89 41.04
C LYS A 37 -49.24 108.57 40.58
N GLN A 38 -48.61 108.67 39.41
CA GLN A 38 -47.64 107.77 38.81
C GLN A 38 -46.81 106.97 39.84
N ILE A 39 -47.19 105.71 40.09
CA ILE A 39 -46.28 104.64 40.48
C ILE A 39 -46.60 103.44 39.58
N LYS A 40 -45.96 103.47 38.41
CA LYS A 40 -45.58 102.34 37.54
C LYS A 40 -46.38 101.04 37.70
N ASP A 41 -47.36 100.90 36.81
CA ASP A 41 -47.86 99.63 36.27
C ASP A 41 -46.78 98.91 35.43
N ARG A 42 -45.60 98.70 36.04
CA ARG A 42 -44.47 98.02 35.38
C ARG A 42 -44.74 96.54 35.20
N THR A 43 -45.61 95.93 35.98
CA THR A 43 -45.73 94.46 36.08
C THR A 43 -46.35 93.85 34.83
N SER A 44 -47.46 94.39 34.32
CA SER A 44 -48.16 93.88 33.13
C SER A 44 -47.34 94.08 31.85
N LEU A 45 -46.76 95.27 31.67
CA LEU A 45 -45.87 95.57 30.54
C LEU A 45 -44.56 94.76 30.60
N ASN A 46 -44.03 94.48 31.80
CA ASN A 46 -42.86 93.59 31.95
C ASN A 46 -43.19 92.14 31.57
N LEU A 47 -44.37 91.62 31.92
CA LEU A 47 -44.81 90.27 31.52
C LEU A 47 -45.00 90.17 30.01
N PHE A 48 -45.58 91.20 29.39
CA PHE A 48 -45.69 91.31 27.94
C PHE A 48 -44.31 91.30 27.26
N ASN A 49 -43.39 92.17 27.67
CA ASN A 49 -42.04 92.25 27.11
C ASN A 49 -41.27 90.92 27.27
N LYS A 50 -41.48 90.22 28.40
CA LYS A 50 -40.90 88.89 28.64
C LYS A 50 -41.45 87.86 27.66
N ALA A 51 -42.76 87.79 27.46
CA ALA A 51 -43.39 86.88 26.50
C ALA A 51 -42.94 87.21 25.06
N GLN A 52 -42.83 88.48 24.71
CA GLN A 52 -42.32 88.92 23.40
C GLN A 52 -40.88 88.46 23.16
N SER A 53 -40.00 88.61 24.16
CA SER A 53 -38.61 88.14 24.11
C SER A 53 -38.54 86.61 24.00
N GLU A 54 -39.34 85.89 24.78
CA GLU A 54 -39.39 84.43 24.75
C GLU A 54 -39.85 83.90 23.39
N LEU A 55 -40.91 84.48 22.80
CA LEU A 55 -41.35 84.10 21.46
C LEU A 55 -40.27 84.36 20.41
N LYS A 56 -39.58 85.50 20.50
CA LYS A 56 -38.46 85.85 19.61
C LYS A 56 -37.30 84.86 19.73
N GLU A 57 -36.92 84.45 20.93
CA GLU A 57 -35.90 83.43 21.16
C GLU A 57 -36.32 82.07 20.58
N LEU A 58 -37.56 81.66 20.79
CA LEU A 58 -38.09 80.39 20.26
C LEU A 58 -38.10 80.37 18.73
N ILE A 59 -38.51 81.47 18.08
CA ILE A 59 -38.51 81.59 16.61
C ILE A 59 -37.09 81.57 16.04
N ASN A 60 -36.12 82.13 16.76
CA ASN A 60 -34.72 82.17 16.33
C ASN A 60 -33.94 80.87 16.65
N SER A 61 -34.56 79.91 17.33
CA SER A 61 -33.94 78.62 17.63
C SER A 61 -33.54 77.88 16.34
N PRO A 62 -32.39 77.16 16.31
CA PRO A 62 -31.98 76.38 15.15
C PRO A 62 -33.04 75.40 14.62
N ILE A 63 -33.89 74.87 15.51
CA ILE A 63 -34.92 73.87 15.21
C ILE A 63 -36.22 74.53 14.71
N ALA A 64 -36.43 75.83 15.00
CA ALA A 64 -37.63 76.56 14.61
C ALA A 64 -37.84 76.61 13.09
N LYS A 65 -36.76 76.54 12.30
CA LYS A 65 -36.81 76.43 10.84
C LYS A 65 -37.65 75.23 10.36
N LEU A 66 -37.75 74.17 11.15
CA LEU A 66 -38.56 72.98 10.85
C LEU A 66 -40.04 73.16 11.18
N CYS A 67 -40.36 74.11 12.07
CA CYS A 67 -41.70 74.27 12.65
C CYS A 67 -42.60 75.24 11.86
N GLN A 68 -42.12 75.77 10.73
CA GLN A 68 -42.84 76.72 9.86
C GLN A 68 -43.47 77.87 10.66
N THR A 69 -42.64 78.70 11.29
CA THR A 69 -43.03 79.72 12.27
C THR A 69 -43.72 80.97 11.70
N ALA A 70 -44.37 80.87 10.54
CA ALA A 70 -44.96 82.02 9.85
C ALA A 70 -46.08 82.70 10.67
N ILE A 71 -46.90 81.91 11.38
CA ILE A 71 -47.96 82.40 12.26
C ILE A 71 -47.36 83.08 13.47
N GLU A 72 -46.39 82.44 14.11
CA GLU A 72 -45.71 82.94 15.31
C GLU A 72 -44.89 84.21 15.01
N GLN A 73 -44.29 84.30 13.82
CA GLN A 73 -43.62 85.50 13.31
C GLN A 73 -44.60 86.65 13.12
N LYS A 74 -45.81 86.36 12.60
CA LYS A 74 -46.87 87.37 12.47
C LYS A 74 -47.32 87.86 13.85
N VAL A 75 -47.53 86.96 14.81
CA VAL A 75 -47.88 87.32 16.19
C VAL A 75 -46.78 88.19 16.84
N LEU A 76 -45.51 87.84 16.64
CA LEU A 76 -44.38 88.65 17.11
C LEU A 76 -44.36 90.04 16.46
N ASN A 77 -44.58 90.13 15.14
CA ASN A 77 -44.59 91.40 14.41
C ASN A 77 -45.76 92.30 14.82
N ASP A 78 -46.96 91.72 15.00
CA ASP A 78 -48.15 92.45 15.45
C ASP A 78 -47.99 92.96 16.88
N SER A 79 -47.26 92.25 17.73
CA SER A 79 -46.96 92.67 19.11
C SER A 79 -46.12 93.96 19.19
N ASN A 80 -45.37 94.33 18.14
CA ASN A 80 -44.56 95.56 18.11
C ASN A 80 -45.40 96.85 18.16
N LYS A 81 -46.72 96.76 17.96
CA LYS A 81 -47.65 97.90 18.06
C LYS A 81 -47.91 98.31 19.52
N ILE A 82 -47.62 97.43 20.48
CA ILE A 82 -47.81 97.67 21.92
C ILE A 82 -46.62 98.46 22.48
N ASN A 83 -46.90 99.53 23.23
CA ASN A 83 -45.88 100.39 23.83
C ASN A 83 -46.38 101.00 25.16
N GLU A 84 -45.58 101.89 25.76
CA GLU A 84 -45.88 102.54 27.05
C GLU A 84 -47.19 103.35 27.09
N LYS A 85 -47.81 103.60 25.92
CA LYS A 85 -49.09 104.32 25.77
C LYS A 85 -50.29 103.40 25.55
N SER A 86 -50.09 102.09 25.39
CA SER A 86 -51.17 101.11 25.21
C SER A 86 -51.98 100.93 26.50
N THR A 87 -53.26 100.56 26.38
CA THR A 87 -54.12 100.29 27.53
C THR A 87 -53.81 98.94 28.17
N ASP A 88 -54.10 98.78 29.46
CA ASP A 88 -53.86 97.51 30.17
C ASP A 88 -54.65 96.33 29.57
N GLU A 89 -55.83 96.59 29.02
CA GLU A 89 -56.67 95.60 28.34
C GLU A 89 -56.04 95.15 27.01
N GLU A 90 -55.46 96.09 26.24
CA GLU A 90 -54.67 95.78 25.04
C GLU A 90 -53.39 95.01 25.36
N ILE A 91 -52.68 95.37 26.43
CA ILE A 91 -51.46 94.68 26.91
C ILE A 91 -51.80 93.26 27.34
N SER A 92 -52.86 93.07 28.14
CA SER A 92 -53.29 91.76 28.62
C SER A 92 -53.70 90.82 27.48
N LYS A 93 -54.52 91.30 26.54
CA LYS A 93 -54.97 90.52 25.39
C LYS A 93 -53.81 90.10 24.48
N ASN A 94 -52.86 91.00 24.19
CA ASN A 94 -51.68 90.66 23.40
C ASN A 94 -50.72 89.71 24.14
N THR A 95 -50.63 89.82 25.47
CA THR A 95 -49.86 88.88 26.30
C THR A 95 -50.44 87.47 26.21
N GLU A 96 -51.76 87.32 26.21
CA GLU A 96 -52.44 86.03 26.06
C GLU A 96 -52.21 85.40 24.67
N TYR A 97 -52.26 86.21 23.61
CA TYR A 97 -51.92 85.76 22.25
C TYR A 97 -50.46 85.32 22.11
N LEU A 98 -49.53 86.08 22.70
CA LEU A 98 -48.11 85.71 22.76
C LEU A 98 -47.93 84.38 23.50
N ASN A 99 -48.51 84.23 24.70
CA ASN A 99 -48.41 83.01 25.50
C ASN A 99 -49.02 81.78 24.81
N SER A 100 -50.16 81.95 24.14
CA SER A 100 -50.77 80.89 23.33
C SER A 100 -49.87 80.46 22.17
N SER A 101 -49.25 81.43 21.48
CA SER A 101 -48.30 81.16 20.39
C SER A 101 -47.00 80.51 20.88
N ILE A 102 -46.49 80.93 22.05
CA ILE A 102 -45.34 80.31 22.72
C ILE A 102 -45.64 78.85 23.04
N ALA A 103 -46.82 78.55 23.63
CA ALA A 103 -47.20 77.19 23.99
C ALA A 103 -47.28 76.28 22.75
N LEU A 104 -47.89 76.76 21.67
CA LEU A 104 -47.97 76.04 20.40
C LEU A 104 -46.58 75.82 19.78
N LEU A 105 -45.73 76.85 19.77
CA LEU A 105 -44.38 76.75 19.21
C LEU A 105 -43.49 75.80 20.01
N LYS A 106 -43.56 75.84 21.35
CA LYS A 106 -42.84 74.90 22.21
C LYS A 106 -43.21 73.46 21.88
N ASN A 107 -44.49 73.16 21.72
CA ASN A 107 -44.95 71.83 21.34
C ASN A 107 -44.41 71.40 19.96
N LYS A 108 -44.49 72.28 18.95
CA LYS A 108 -43.91 72.03 17.62
C LYS A 108 -42.39 71.78 17.69
N LEU A 109 -41.67 72.57 18.48
CA LEU A 109 -40.22 72.42 18.68
C LEU A 109 -39.86 71.10 19.35
N ASP A 110 -40.63 70.67 20.35
CA ASP A 110 -40.39 69.39 21.03
C ASP A 110 -40.67 68.19 20.11
N LEU A 111 -41.73 68.25 19.29
CA LEU A 111 -41.97 67.25 18.24
C LEU A 111 -40.81 67.22 17.22
N ALA A 112 -40.34 68.39 16.78
CA ALA A 112 -39.22 68.49 15.85
C ALA A 112 -37.93 67.90 16.42
N LYS A 113 -37.63 68.15 17.71
CA LYS A 113 -36.50 67.53 18.41
C LYS A 113 -36.59 66.00 18.39
N GLN A 114 -37.75 65.44 18.75
CA GLN A 114 -37.95 63.99 18.81
C GLN A 114 -37.78 63.33 17.43
N GLU A 115 -38.32 63.93 16.36
CA GLU A 115 -38.17 63.38 15.01
C GLU A 115 -36.73 63.49 14.50
N LEU A 116 -36.02 64.58 14.84
CA LEU A 116 -34.60 64.73 14.49
C LEU A 116 -33.72 63.71 15.23
N GLU A 117 -34.02 63.41 16.50
CA GLU A 117 -33.35 62.34 17.25
C GLU A 117 -33.54 60.97 16.58
N LYS A 118 -34.79 60.61 16.22
CA LYS A 118 -35.07 59.37 15.49
C LYS A 118 -34.32 59.28 14.17
N PHE A 119 -34.30 60.38 13.40
CA PHE A 119 -33.54 60.48 12.16
C PHE A 119 -32.03 60.25 12.39
N ASN A 120 -31.43 60.92 13.38
CA ASN A 120 -30.02 60.76 13.71
C ASN A 120 -29.68 59.34 14.17
N MET A 121 -30.55 58.70 14.95
CA MET A 121 -30.40 57.30 15.34
C MET A 121 -30.46 56.36 14.11
N ALA A 122 -31.38 56.58 13.18
CA ALA A 122 -31.47 55.80 11.94
C ALA A 122 -30.20 55.99 11.09
N MET A 123 -29.71 57.22 10.94
CA MET A 123 -28.45 57.52 10.26
C MET A 123 -27.27 56.73 10.88
N PHE A 124 -27.16 56.75 12.21
CA PHE A 124 -26.10 56.03 12.92
C PHE A 124 -26.21 54.51 12.72
N GLN A 125 -27.41 53.96 12.88
CA GLN A 125 -27.67 52.52 12.70
C GLN A 125 -27.36 52.06 11.28
N LEU A 126 -27.84 52.77 10.26
CA LEU A 126 -27.56 52.42 8.87
C LEU A 126 -26.06 52.49 8.56
N ARG A 127 -25.37 53.51 9.07
CA ARG A 127 -23.90 53.64 8.91
C ARG A 127 -23.16 52.47 9.54
N SER A 128 -23.55 52.07 10.76
CA SER A 128 -22.96 50.92 11.46
C SER A 128 -23.16 49.63 10.68
N LEU A 129 -24.37 49.42 10.13
CA LEU A 129 -24.68 48.23 9.33
C LEU A 129 -23.93 48.20 7.99
N VAL A 130 -23.86 49.32 7.26
CA VAL A 130 -23.10 49.42 6.00
C VAL A 130 -21.62 49.11 6.23
N ASN A 131 -21.05 49.57 7.34
CA ASN A 131 -19.66 49.33 7.69
C ASN A 131 -19.39 47.95 8.32
N ASN A 132 -20.41 47.10 8.49
CA ASN A 132 -20.23 45.76 9.02
C ASN A 132 -19.34 44.92 8.09
N LYS A 133 -18.45 44.08 8.65
CA LYS A 133 -17.53 43.23 7.88
C LYS A 133 -18.26 42.35 6.85
N ASP A 134 -19.45 41.86 7.19
CA ASP A 134 -20.24 40.97 6.35
C ASP A 134 -21.05 41.74 5.28
N SER A 135 -21.15 43.07 5.40
CA SER A 135 -21.83 43.91 4.40
C SER A 135 -21.05 44.04 3.10
N LYS A 136 -19.76 43.69 3.08
CA LYS A 136 -18.96 43.61 1.84
C LYS A 136 -19.50 42.57 0.86
N SER A 137 -20.22 41.57 1.37
CA SER A 137 -20.82 40.48 0.59
C SER A 137 -22.21 40.82 0.05
N ILE A 138 -22.67 42.05 0.29
CA ILE A 138 -24.04 42.50 0.01
C ILE A 138 -23.96 43.75 -0.86
N ASP A 139 -24.92 43.93 -1.77
CA ASP A 139 -25.07 45.22 -2.45
C ASP A 139 -25.58 46.28 -1.45
N THR A 140 -24.67 47.15 -1.01
CA THR A 140 -24.95 48.26 -0.09
C THR A 140 -25.18 49.59 -0.82
N LYS A 141 -25.22 49.62 -2.16
CA LYS A 141 -25.25 50.87 -2.96
C LYS A 141 -26.46 51.73 -2.62
N ASN A 142 -27.65 51.13 -2.52
CA ASN A 142 -28.89 51.84 -2.18
C ASN A 142 -28.82 52.45 -0.77
N SER A 143 -28.30 51.69 0.19
CA SER A 143 -28.14 52.15 1.57
C SER A 143 -27.10 53.27 1.71
N ILE A 144 -25.99 53.20 0.96
CA ILE A 144 -25.00 54.28 0.89
C ILE A 144 -25.60 55.54 0.26
N ASN A 145 -26.37 55.39 -0.82
CA ASN A 145 -27.05 56.51 -1.48
C ASN A 145 -28.06 57.17 -0.53
N ALA A 146 -28.89 56.40 0.17
CA ALA A 146 -29.82 56.92 1.17
C ALA A 146 -29.08 57.71 2.26
N LEU A 147 -27.95 57.19 2.75
CA LEU A 147 -27.13 57.83 3.77
C LEU A 147 -26.47 59.14 3.27
N ASN A 148 -26.09 59.20 1.99
CA ASN A 148 -25.51 60.38 1.38
C ASN A 148 -26.57 61.46 1.08
N ASN A 149 -27.76 61.07 0.63
CA ASN A 149 -28.87 61.98 0.39
C ASN A 149 -29.34 62.64 1.69
N ALA A 150 -29.48 61.83 2.76
CA ALA A 150 -29.84 62.30 4.09
C ALA A 150 -28.83 63.31 4.69
N LYS A 151 -27.55 63.27 4.30
CA LYS A 151 -26.52 64.25 4.71
C LYS A 151 -26.59 65.58 3.96
N LYS A 152 -27.08 65.58 2.73
CA LYS A 152 -27.02 66.75 1.82
C LYS A 152 -28.22 67.68 1.96
N LEU A 153 -29.33 67.20 2.52
CA LEU A 153 -30.59 67.93 2.55
C LEU A 153 -30.65 68.94 3.71
N PRO A 154 -30.80 70.25 3.45
CA PRO A 154 -31.26 71.17 4.47
C PRO A 154 -32.75 70.91 4.72
N PHE A 155 -33.07 70.38 5.90
CA PHE A 155 -34.47 70.15 6.27
C PHE A 155 -35.20 71.48 6.47
N ASN A 156 -36.32 71.65 5.78
CA ASN A 156 -37.15 72.85 5.85
C ASN A 156 -38.52 72.63 6.54
N SER A 157 -38.80 71.38 6.92
CA SER A 157 -40.05 70.96 7.56
C SER A 157 -39.87 69.64 8.32
N ILE A 158 -40.73 69.40 9.31
CA ILE A 158 -40.78 68.13 10.06
C ILE A 158 -41.18 66.97 9.14
N GLU A 159 -42.07 67.20 8.18
CA GLU A 159 -42.51 66.18 7.21
C GLU A 159 -41.34 65.60 6.40
N GLN A 160 -40.37 66.45 5.98
CA GLN A 160 -39.16 65.98 5.31
C GLN A 160 -38.28 65.11 6.21
N VAL A 161 -38.14 65.48 7.49
CA VAL A 161 -37.37 64.68 8.47
C VAL A 161 -38.03 63.31 8.65
N LYS A 162 -39.36 63.26 8.77
CA LYS A 162 -40.14 62.01 8.88
C LYS A 162 -39.99 61.13 7.64
N SER A 163 -40.12 61.70 6.45
CA SER A 163 -40.00 60.93 5.20
C SER A 163 -38.60 60.35 5.03
N GLU A 164 -37.55 61.13 5.29
CA GLU A 164 -36.17 60.63 5.22
C GLU A 164 -35.87 59.61 6.32
N SER A 165 -36.39 59.80 7.53
CA SER A 165 -36.29 58.81 8.61
C SER A 165 -36.93 57.47 8.22
N LEU A 166 -38.09 57.50 7.54
CA LEU A 166 -38.74 56.30 7.02
C LEU A 166 -37.90 55.62 5.93
N THR A 167 -37.32 56.39 5.00
CA THR A 167 -36.41 55.88 3.97
C THR A 167 -35.20 55.19 4.59
N LEU A 168 -34.57 55.80 5.60
CA LEU A 168 -33.45 55.21 6.34
C LEU A 168 -33.87 53.93 7.06
N LYS A 169 -35.04 53.92 7.70
CA LYS A 169 -35.58 52.74 8.40
C LYS A 169 -35.82 51.56 7.44
N ASN A 170 -36.42 51.81 6.28
CA ASN A 170 -36.64 50.78 5.27
C ASN A 170 -35.30 50.18 4.80
N ASN A 171 -34.28 51.01 4.58
CA ASN A 171 -32.94 50.56 4.24
C ASN A 171 -32.28 49.74 5.37
N ILE A 172 -32.46 50.13 6.63
CA ILE A 172 -31.98 49.38 7.80
C ILE A 172 -32.59 47.99 7.84
N ASP A 173 -33.91 47.89 7.65
CA ASP A 173 -34.64 46.62 7.72
C ASP A 173 -34.25 45.70 6.56
N GLU A 174 -34.16 46.22 5.34
CA GLU A 174 -33.67 45.47 4.18
C GLU A 174 -32.24 44.95 4.39
N LEU A 175 -31.33 45.81 4.87
CA LEU A 175 -29.93 45.43 5.06
C LEU A 175 -29.75 44.42 6.21
N LYS A 176 -30.54 44.53 7.28
CA LYS A 176 -30.59 43.52 8.35
C LYS A 176 -31.04 42.16 7.84
N LEU A 177 -32.04 42.12 6.96
CA LEU A 177 -32.50 40.87 6.33
C LEU A 177 -31.39 40.25 5.48
N LYS A 178 -30.75 41.03 4.60
CA LYS A 178 -29.64 40.53 3.77
C LYS A 178 -28.46 40.03 4.62
N LEU A 179 -28.07 40.77 5.66
CA LEU A 179 -27.03 40.34 6.61
C LEU A 179 -27.40 39.04 7.32
N LYS A 180 -28.67 38.89 7.71
CA LYS A 180 -29.14 37.66 8.37
C LYS A 180 -29.00 36.45 7.45
N GLU A 181 -29.31 36.59 6.17
CA GLU A 181 -29.13 35.50 5.18
C GLU A 181 -27.66 35.17 4.94
N VAL A 182 -26.77 36.16 4.79
CA VAL A 182 -25.32 35.93 4.67
C VAL A 182 -24.78 35.16 5.88
N LYS A 183 -25.17 35.56 7.09
CA LYS A 183 -24.73 34.87 8.31
C LYS A 183 -25.32 33.46 8.45
N LYS A 184 -26.56 33.23 8.05
CA LYS A 184 -27.14 31.87 7.99
C LYS A 184 -26.33 30.96 7.06
N SER A 185 -25.92 31.46 5.90
CA SER A 185 -25.08 30.71 4.95
C SER A 185 -23.73 30.33 5.59
N ARG A 186 -23.05 31.28 6.23
CA ARG A 186 -21.78 31.01 6.95
C ARG A 186 -21.95 30.01 8.10
N LEU A 187 -23.06 30.10 8.82
CA LEU A 187 -23.38 29.13 9.86
C LEU A 187 -23.62 27.74 9.28
N ALA A 188 -24.31 27.62 8.14
CA ALA A 188 -24.48 26.34 7.45
C ALA A 188 -23.13 25.75 7.04
N GLU A 189 -22.20 26.56 6.53
CA GLU A 189 -20.83 26.12 6.22
C GLU A 189 -20.09 25.62 7.47
N ALA A 190 -20.13 26.37 8.57
CA ALA A 190 -19.52 25.96 9.84
C ALA A 190 -20.15 24.68 10.41
N LYS A 191 -21.49 24.54 10.34
CA LYS A 191 -22.21 23.32 10.74
C LYS A 191 -21.83 22.13 9.87
N ASN A 192 -21.69 22.31 8.56
CA ASN A 192 -21.30 21.23 7.66
C ASN A 192 -19.88 20.75 7.94
N LYS A 193 -18.94 21.66 8.24
CA LYS A 193 -17.57 21.29 8.67
C LYS A 193 -17.60 20.50 9.98
N LEU A 194 -18.34 20.97 10.99
CA LEU A 194 -18.50 20.26 12.26
C LEU A 194 -19.12 18.87 12.05
N LYS A 195 -20.19 18.79 11.25
CA LYS A 195 -20.87 17.53 10.92
C LYS A 195 -19.93 16.55 10.23
N ALA A 196 -19.15 17.01 9.26
CA ALA A 196 -18.19 16.15 8.56
C ALA A 196 -17.16 15.53 9.52
N ILE A 197 -16.73 16.27 10.55
CA ILE A 197 -15.83 15.73 11.58
C ILE A 197 -16.59 14.75 12.48
N ILE A 198 -17.80 15.08 12.93
CA ILE A 198 -18.65 14.21 13.76
C ILE A 198 -18.93 12.87 13.04
N ASP A 199 -19.27 12.91 11.76
CA ASP A 199 -19.62 11.72 10.97
C ASP A 199 -18.38 10.91 10.53
N SER A 200 -17.16 11.44 10.71
CA SER A 200 -15.92 10.77 10.33
C SER A 200 -15.61 9.55 11.21
N ASP A 201 -15.00 8.50 10.65
CA ASP A 201 -14.64 7.31 11.45
C ASP A 201 -13.76 7.62 12.68
N PRO A 202 -12.78 8.54 12.62
CA PRO A 202 -11.96 8.90 13.77
C PRO A 202 -12.72 9.48 14.98
N SER A 203 -13.89 10.10 14.77
CA SER A 203 -14.68 10.69 15.87
C SER A 203 -15.23 9.64 16.84
N LYS A 204 -15.45 8.39 16.36
CA LYS A 204 -16.00 7.28 17.15
C LYS A 204 -15.10 6.84 18.30
N TYR A 205 -13.82 7.21 18.25
CA TYR A 205 -12.83 6.82 19.24
C TYR A 205 -12.63 7.87 20.35
N VAL A 206 -13.33 9.00 20.26
CA VAL A 206 -13.26 10.08 21.25
C VAL A 206 -14.65 10.52 21.69
N ASP A 207 -14.76 11.11 22.87
CA ASP A 207 -16.02 11.71 23.30
C ASP A 207 -16.31 12.98 22.49
N SER A 208 -17.42 12.94 21.75
CA SER A 208 -17.94 14.04 20.92
C SER A 208 -19.29 14.57 21.41
N SER A 209 -19.73 14.18 22.60
CA SER A 209 -21.07 14.49 23.14
C SER A 209 -21.37 15.99 23.17
N ARG A 210 -20.39 16.79 23.62
CA ARG A 210 -20.50 18.25 23.71
C ARG A 210 -20.58 18.90 22.33
N GLU A 211 -19.78 18.44 21.38
CA GLU A 211 -19.73 19.00 20.03
C GLU A 211 -20.98 18.65 19.23
N LEU A 212 -21.52 17.44 19.44
CA LEU A 212 -22.83 17.03 18.90
C LEU A 212 -23.96 17.89 19.47
N GLN A 213 -23.92 18.19 20.77
CA GLN A 213 -24.88 19.12 21.38
C GLN A 213 -24.80 20.51 20.73
N ILE A 214 -23.60 21.06 20.53
CA ILE A 214 -23.40 22.35 19.84
C ILE A 214 -23.93 22.30 18.39
N PHE A 215 -23.73 21.19 17.67
CA PHE A 215 -24.28 21.00 16.34
C PHE A 215 -25.82 21.02 16.32
N ASN A 216 -26.46 20.42 17.32
CA ASN A 216 -27.92 20.41 17.46
C ASN A 216 -28.47 21.78 17.88
N ASP A 217 -27.77 22.47 18.79
CA ASP A 217 -28.19 23.77 19.36
C ASP A 217 -27.94 24.95 18.41
N SER A 218 -27.21 24.76 17.31
CA SER A 218 -26.85 25.82 16.35
C SER A 218 -27.95 26.15 15.33
N ASN A 219 -29.22 25.84 15.61
CA ASN A 219 -30.35 26.25 14.76
C ASN A 219 -30.69 27.74 14.92
N VAL A 220 -31.07 28.41 13.84
CA VAL A 220 -31.44 29.84 13.83
C VAL A 220 -32.95 29.98 13.87
N GLU A 221 -33.47 30.66 14.89
CA GLU A 221 -34.90 30.94 15.00
C GLU A 221 -35.25 32.23 14.24
N ALA A 222 -36.52 32.39 13.86
CA ALA A 222 -37.00 33.61 13.19
C ALA A 222 -36.68 34.88 14.00
N LYS A 223 -36.75 34.80 15.33
CA LYS A 223 -36.44 35.90 16.26
C LYS A 223 -34.95 36.11 16.57
N SER A 224 -34.05 35.24 16.09
CA SER A 224 -32.62 35.37 16.37
C SER A 224 -32.05 36.69 15.81
N THR A 225 -31.28 37.36 16.64
CA THR A 225 -30.55 38.58 16.27
C THR A 225 -29.30 38.25 15.45
N LEU A 226 -28.70 39.25 14.81
CA LEU A 226 -27.44 39.08 14.08
C LEU A 226 -26.29 38.64 15.00
N GLU A 227 -26.33 39.03 16.28
CA GLU A 227 -25.33 38.66 17.30
C GLU A 227 -25.51 37.22 17.77
N ASP A 228 -26.76 36.74 17.90
CA ASP A 228 -27.04 35.34 18.23
C ASP A 228 -26.49 34.39 17.16
N ILE A 229 -26.58 34.79 15.88
CA ILE A 229 -26.04 33.99 14.77
C ILE A 229 -24.52 33.97 14.81
N ASP A 230 -23.86 35.11 15.08
CA ASP A 230 -22.39 35.16 15.24
C ASP A 230 -21.92 34.22 16.36
N LYS A 231 -22.58 34.26 17.53
CA LYS A 231 -22.25 33.37 18.65
C LYS A 231 -22.38 31.89 18.27
N LYS A 232 -23.39 31.52 17.46
CA LYS A 232 -23.56 30.15 16.94
C LYS A 232 -22.48 29.78 15.92
N ILE A 233 -22.06 30.69 15.04
CA ILE A 233 -20.95 30.47 14.11
C ILE A 233 -19.66 30.18 14.89
N ASP A 234 -19.32 31.06 15.85
CA ASP A 234 -18.11 30.91 16.66
C ASP A 234 -18.14 29.66 17.54
N ALA A 235 -19.31 29.25 18.02
CA ALA A 235 -19.48 28.00 18.75
C ALA A 235 -19.22 26.78 17.86
N ALA A 236 -19.78 26.74 16.64
CA ALA A 236 -19.57 25.64 15.70
C ALA A 236 -18.10 25.52 15.24
N ILE A 237 -17.43 26.66 15.00
CA ILE A 237 -16.00 26.69 14.66
C ILE A 237 -15.15 26.17 15.82
N ARG A 238 -15.40 26.64 17.05
CA ARG A 238 -14.68 26.16 18.24
C ARG A 238 -14.88 24.67 18.48
N ALA A 239 -16.12 24.18 18.36
CA ALA A 239 -16.43 22.76 18.47
C ALA A 239 -15.69 21.92 17.41
N SER A 240 -15.56 22.43 16.18
CA SER A 240 -14.83 21.73 15.12
C SER A 240 -13.34 21.59 15.45
N ASN A 241 -12.73 22.66 15.97
CA ASN A 241 -11.32 22.65 16.35
C ASN A 241 -11.07 21.74 17.56
N ASP A 242 -11.92 21.81 18.58
CA ASP A 242 -11.83 20.97 19.79
C ASP A 242 -11.95 19.48 19.46
N LEU A 243 -12.92 19.07 18.64
CA LEU A 243 -13.07 17.67 18.24
C LEU A 243 -11.87 17.17 17.42
N ASN A 244 -11.36 17.99 16.50
CA ASN A 244 -10.16 17.64 15.75
C ASN A 244 -8.94 17.47 16.67
N GLU A 245 -8.76 18.35 17.65
CA GLU A 245 -7.68 18.25 18.63
C GLU A 245 -7.79 16.97 19.47
N LYS A 246 -8.99 16.64 19.97
CA LYS A 246 -9.24 15.37 20.68
C LYS A 246 -8.86 14.16 19.82
N ILE A 247 -9.26 14.14 18.55
CA ILE A 247 -8.94 13.06 17.61
C ILE A 247 -7.41 12.93 17.42
N GLN A 248 -6.69 14.04 17.22
CA GLN A 248 -5.24 14.03 17.03
C GLN A 248 -4.49 13.60 18.29
N ASN A 249 -4.93 14.06 19.46
CA ASN A 249 -4.35 13.67 20.75
C ASN A 249 -4.54 12.17 21.00
N TYR A 250 -5.75 11.64 20.76
CA TYR A 250 -6.00 10.21 20.89
C TYR A 250 -5.17 9.39 19.91
N LYS A 251 -5.06 9.81 18.65
CA LYS A 251 -4.21 9.15 17.65
C LYS A 251 -2.74 9.12 18.07
N SER A 252 -2.22 10.23 18.58
CA SER A 252 -0.84 10.34 19.04
C SER A 252 -0.56 9.44 20.25
N ALA A 253 -1.51 9.34 21.19
CA ALA A 253 -1.41 8.41 22.30
C ALA A 253 -1.37 6.94 21.83
N ARG A 254 -2.23 6.55 20.87
CA ARG A 254 -2.20 5.19 20.30
C ARG A 254 -0.89 4.90 19.55
N LEU A 255 -0.31 5.89 18.87
CA LEU A 255 1.01 5.72 18.24
C LEU A 255 2.09 5.45 19.29
N SER A 256 2.08 6.19 20.40
CA SER A 256 3.00 5.97 21.52
C SER A 256 2.83 4.59 22.15
N ASP A 257 1.58 4.13 22.35
CA ASP A 257 1.29 2.78 22.86
C ASP A 257 1.82 1.67 21.93
N LEU A 258 1.75 1.87 20.61
CA LEU A 258 2.31 0.95 19.63
C LEU A 258 3.84 0.88 19.71
N GLU A 259 4.51 2.03 19.81
CA GLU A 259 5.96 2.09 19.99
C GLU A 259 6.41 1.44 21.31
N SER A 260 5.68 1.72 22.40
CA SER A 260 5.91 1.06 23.69
C SER A 260 5.73 -0.45 23.58
N SER A 261 4.68 -0.94 22.92
CA SER A 261 4.43 -2.38 22.72
C SER A 261 5.54 -3.07 21.92
N ARG A 262 6.08 -2.41 20.89
CA ARG A 262 7.23 -2.90 20.10
C ARG A 262 8.49 -2.99 20.96
N ASN A 263 8.77 -1.96 21.75
CA ASN A 263 9.94 -1.92 22.63
C ASN A 263 9.83 -2.96 23.74
N ASP A 264 8.66 -3.09 24.36
CA ASP A 264 8.34 -4.11 25.35
C ASP A 264 8.61 -5.53 24.86
N LEU A 265 8.13 -5.86 23.65
CA LEU A 265 8.38 -7.18 23.05
C LEU A 265 9.86 -7.38 22.71
N SER A 266 10.53 -6.34 22.20
CA SER A 266 11.96 -6.40 21.90
C SER A 266 12.80 -6.63 23.16
N ASN A 267 12.44 -5.96 24.26
CA ASN A 267 13.05 -6.15 25.58
C ASN A 267 12.75 -7.54 26.15
N PHE A 268 11.52 -8.03 26.00
CA PHE A 268 11.15 -9.39 26.41
C PHE A 268 11.97 -10.45 25.65
N ILE A 269 12.19 -10.25 24.34
CA ILE A 269 13.09 -11.13 23.57
C ILE A 269 14.52 -11.07 24.12
N ALA A 270 15.06 -9.87 24.32
CA ALA A 270 16.46 -9.69 24.70
C ALA A 270 16.78 -10.18 26.13
N ASN A 271 15.83 -10.06 27.06
CA ASN A 271 16.03 -10.35 28.47
C ASN A 271 15.47 -11.71 28.87
N ASP A 272 14.19 -11.96 28.55
CA ASP A 272 13.46 -13.14 29.02
C ASP A 272 13.60 -14.35 28.09
N LEU A 273 13.81 -14.13 26.79
CA LEU A 273 13.95 -15.18 25.78
C LEU A 273 15.39 -15.36 25.26
N LYS A 274 16.39 -14.86 26.00
CA LYS A 274 17.81 -14.93 25.63
C LYS A 274 18.34 -16.36 25.47
N ASN A 275 17.78 -17.30 26.25
CA ASN A 275 18.22 -18.70 26.19
C ASN A 275 17.79 -19.34 24.85
N PRO A 276 18.68 -20.04 24.14
CA PRO A 276 18.37 -20.69 22.85
C PRO A 276 17.12 -21.58 22.85
N VAL A 277 16.74 -22.13 24.01
CA VAL A 277 15.53 -22.96 24.14
C VAL A 277 14.24 -22.21 23.75
N TYR A 278 14.21 -20.88 23.93
CA TYR A 278 13.06 -20.04 23.59
C TYR A 278 13.13 -19.43 22.19
N LYS A 279 14.12 -19.82 21.37
CA LYS A 279 14.34 -19.24 20.04
C LYS A 279 13.07 -19.25 19.18
N GLU A 280 12.31 -20.35 19.19
CA GLU A 280 11.06 -20.44 18.43
C GLU A 280 10.01 -19.41 18.89
N ILE A 281 9.93 -19.12 20.19
CA ILE A 281 9.05 -18.08 20.74
C ILE A 281 9.52 -16.71 20.25
N ALA A 282 10.82 -16.44 20.33
CA ALA A 282 11.40 -15.18 19.87
C ALA A 282 11.18 -14.95 18.37
N ASP A 283 11.33 -15.99 17.54
CA ASP A 283 11.10 -15.94 16.09
C ASP A 283 9.63 -15.60 15.78
N LYS A 284 8.66 -16.24 16.45
CA LYS A 284 7.22 -15.94 16.31
C LYS A 284 6.90 -14.49 16.70
N ILE A 285 7.49 -13.97 17.78
CA ILE A 285 7.31 -12.55 18.16
C ILE A 285 7.89 -11.63 17.08
N ASN A 286 9.10 -11.92 16.59
CA ASN A 286 9.75 -11.12 15.54
C ASN A 286 8.93 -11.09 14.25
N GLU A 287 8.28 -12.19 13.88
CA GLU A 287 7.32 -12.22 12.77
C GLU A 287 6.14 -11.28 13.02
N LYS A 288 5.54 -11.31 14.21
CA LYS A 288 4.44 -10.39 14.56
C LYS A 288 4.85 -8.92 14.58
N ILE A 289 6.07 -8.60 15.03
CA ILE A 289 6.62 -7.24 14.93
C ILE A 289 6.79 -6.82 13.46
N LYS A 290 7.26 -7.73 12.60
CA LYS A 290 7.41 -7.47 11.15
C LYS A 290 6.05 -7.26 10.46
N GLU A 291 5.03 -8.06 10.78
CA GLU A 291 3.67 -7.92 10.24
C GLU A 291 3.11 -6.50 10.45
N VAL A 292 3.34 -5.92 11.64
CA VAL A 292 2.82 -4.59 11.97
C VAL A 292 3.79 -3.44 11.63
N LYS A 293 4.94 -3.71 10.98
CA LYS A 293 5.99 -2.69 10.75
C LYS A 293 5.51 -1.50 9.90
N GLY A 294 4.59 -1.74 8.97
CA GLY A 294 4.00 -0.69 8.11
C GLY A 294 3.04 0.26 8.84
N VAL A 295 2.62 -0.08 10.06
CA VAL A 295 1.72 0.75 10.87
C VAL A 295 2.52 1.83 11.61
N GLY A 296 2.13 3.10 11.46
CA GLY A 296 2.86 4.24 12.02
C GLY A 296 2.08 5.56 11.95
N LYS A 297 2.78 6.69 11.84
CA LYS A 297 2.20 8.05 11.90
C LYS A 297 1.05 8.29 10.91
N ASN A 298 1.14 7.70 9.72
CA ASN A 298 0.17 7.88 8.64
C ASN A 298 -1.03 6.92 8.73
N SER A 299 -0.97 5.92 9.60
CA SER A 299 -2.05 4.94 9.78
C SER A 299 -3.29 5.56 10.43
N THR A 300 -4.43 4.91 10.27
CA THR A 300 -5.68 5.23 10.94
C THR A 300 -5.67 4.79 12.41
N ILE A 301 -6.56 5.35 13.23
CA ILE A 301 -6.72 4.93 14.64
C ILE A 301 -7.05 3.44 14.75
N LYS A 302 -7.91 2.94 13.85
CA LYS A 302 -8.30 1.52 13.79
C LYS A 302 -7.11 0.59 13.54
N GLU A 303 -6.25 0.94 12.58
CA GLU A 303 -5.04 0.18 12.28
C GLU A 303 -4.05 0.18 13.44
N LEU A 304 -3.90 1.32 14.12
CA LEU A 304 -3.07 1.42 15.33
C LEU A 304 -3.59 0.49 16.44
N GLN A 305 -4.90 0.50 16.72
CA GLN A 305 -5.50 -0.38 17.72
C GLN A 305 -5.37 -1.86 17.37
N ALA A 306 -5.56 -2.23 16.11
CA ALA A 306 -5.39 -3.60 15.64
C ALA A 306 -3.93 -4.06 15.81
N ALA A 307 -2.96 -3.23 15.44
CA ALA A 307 -1.54 -3.52 15.61
C ALA A 307 -1.15 -3.69 17.08
N ILE A 308 -1.61 -2.79 17.96
CA ILE A 308 -1.37 -2.89 19.41
C ILE A 308 -1.93 -4.21 19.94
N LYS A 309 -3.16 -4.57 19.56
CA LYS A 309 -3.78 -5.83 19.98
C LYS A 309 -2.99 -7.05 19.49
N THR A 310 -2.57 -7.08 18.23
CA THR A 310 -1.74 -8.16 17.69
C THR A 310 -0.45 -8.35 18.49
N LEU A 311 0.21 -7.26 18.89
CA LEU A 311 1.42 -7.32 19.71
C LEU A 311 1.13 -7.77 21.15
N ALA A 312 0.02 -7.31 21.75
CA ALA A 312 -0.40 -7.73 23.08
C ALA A 312 -0.73 -9.23 23.13
N ASP A 313 -1.50 -9.74 22.17
CA ASP A 313 -1.86 -11.16 22.06
C ASP A 313 -0.60 -12.02 21.85
N ALA A 314 0.37 -11.54 21.06
CA ALA A 314 1.66 -12.19 20.87
C ALA A 314 2.47 -12.27 22.18
N LYS A 315 2.50 -11.19 22.96
CA LYS A 315 3.17 -11.14 24.28
C LYS A 315 2.54 -12.14 25.24
N GLU A 316 1.21 -12.17 25.34
CA GLU A 316 0.50 -13.08 26.25
C GLU A 316 0.77 -14.54 25.90
N LYS A 317 0.69 -14.89 24.61
CA LYS A 317 0.99 -16.25 24.14
C LYS A 317 2.43 -16.65 24.44
N ALA A 318 3.38 -15.74 24.19
CA ALA A 318 4.79 -15.99 24.47
C ALA A 318 5.08 -16.20 25.96
N ILE A 319 4.44 -15.43 26.85
CA ILE A 319 4.57 -15.61 28.31
C ILE A 319 4.06 -16.99 28.73
N LYS A 320 2.91 -17.44 28.19
CA LYS A 320 2.36 -18.77 28.46
C LYS A 320 3.29 -19.89 27.98
N GLU A 321 3.80 -19.78 26.75
CA GLU A 321 4.75 -20.77 26.19
C GLU A 321 6.07 -20.80 26.98
N LYS A 322 6.61 -19.64 27.38
CA LYS A 322 7.82 -19.54 28.20
C LYS A 322 7.61 -20.17 29.58
N ALA A 323 6.56 -19.78 30.29
CA ALA A 323 6.26 -20.30 31.63
C ALA A 323 6.05 -21.82 31.63
N TRP A 324 5.53 -22.36 30.52
CA TRP A 324 5.45 -23.79 30.33
C TRP A 324 6.84 -24.45 30.15
N ILE A 325 7.73 -23.90 29.30
CA ILE A 325 9.11 -24.41 29.16
C ILE A 325 9.85 -24.37 30.50
N ASP A 326 9.68 -23.29 31.26
CA ASP A 326 10.28 -23.11 32.58
C ASP A 326 9.82 -24.21 33.56
N ARG A 327 8.54 -24.60 33.49
CA ARG A 327 7.96 -25.68 34.30
C ARG A 327 8.49 -27.05 33.92
N VAL A 328 8.50 -27.38 32.62
CA VAL A 328 8.94 -28.71 32.13
C VAL A 328 10.46 -28.89 32.24
N GLY A 329 11.20 -27.78 32.28
CA GLY A 329 12.63 -27.76 32.51
C GLY A 329 13.42 -27.68 31.21
N ILE A 330 14.29 -26.67 31.13
CA ILE A 330 15.09 -26.33 29.94
C ILE A 330 15.88 -27.54 29.40
N LYS A 331 16.48 -28.34 30.27
CA LYS A 331 17.29 -29.52 29.87
C LYS A 331 16.47 -30.52 29.05
N LYS A 332 15.22 -30.77 29.45
CA LYS A 332 14.34 -31.73 28.78
C LYS A 332 13.91 -31.22 27.40
N VAL A 333 13.57 -29.93 27.31
CA VAL A 333 13.21 -29.30 26.03
C VAL A 333 14.40 -29.28 25.06
N LEU A 334 15.61 -28.99 25.54
CA LEU A 334 16.83 -29.05 24.72
C LEU A 334 17.08 -30.45 24.16
N GLU A 335 16.88 -31.50 24.96
CA GLU A 335 17.03 -32.87 24.48
C GLU A 335 15.99 -33.26 23.43
N ILE A 336 14.74 -32.81 23.56
CA ILE A 336 13.71 -33.02 22.53
C ILE A 336 14.08 -32.28 21.24
N GLN A 337 14.58 -31.05 21.34
CA GLN A 337 15.06 -30.30 20.17
C GLN A 337 16.25 -31.01 19.50
N ARG A 338 17.16 -31.56 20.29
CA ARG A 338 18.28 -32.37 19.80
C ARG A 338 17.81 -33.65 19.09
N SER A 339 16.78 -34.31 19.62
CA SER A 339 16.15 -35.48 18.98
C SER A 339 15.64 -35.13 17.59
N LYS A 340 14.93 -34.00 17.43
CA LYS A 340 14.44 -33.54 16.12
C LYS A 340 15.56 -33.38 15.09
N ILE A 341 16.73 -32.88 15.50
CA ILE A 341 17.88 -32.73 14.61
C ILE A 341 18.43 -34.11 14.19
N LEU A 342 18.65 -35.01 15.16
CA LEU A 342 19.18 -36.35 14.89
C LEU A 342 18.22 -37.19 14.02
N LEU A 343 16.92 -36.99 14.17
CA LEU A 343 15.90 -37.70 13.39
C LEU A 343 15.98 -37.38 11.89
N VAL A 344 16.50 -36.22 11.49
CA VAL A 344 16.71 -35.89 10.07
C VAL A 344 17.71 -36.87 9.45
N ASP A 345 18.90 -36.99 10.04
CA ASP A 345 19.94 -37.91 9.57
C ASP A 345 19.49 -39.38 9.67
N ALA A 346 18.79 -39.73 10.77
CA ALA A 346 18.27 -41.07 10.97
C ALA A 346 17.21 -41.44 9.90
N GLU A 347 16.40 -40.48 9.44
CA GLU A 347 15.40 -40.71 8.40
C GLU A 347 16.06 -40.99 7.03
N TYR A 348 17.15 -40.30 6.69
CA TYR A 348 17.91 -40.59 5.47
C TYR A 348 18.51 -42.00 5.49
N ILE A 349 19.14 -42.38 6.60
CA ILE A 349 19.68 -43.73 6.79
C ILE A 349 18.56 -44.77 6.71
N ALA A 350 17.44 -44.55 7.40
CA ALA A 350 16.28 -45.43 7.38
C ALA A 350 15.76 -45.68 5.96
N ARG A 351 15.71 -44.64 5.12
CA ARG A 351 15.28 -44.75 3.71
C ARG A 351 16.26 -45.56 2.88
N PHE A 352 17.57 -45.29 3.00
CA PHE A 352 18.59 -46.10 2.32
C PHE A 352 18.48 -47.57 2.70
N LEU A 353 18.45 -47.85 4.01
CA LEU A 353 18.34 -49.22 4.52
C LEU A 353 17.10 -49.93 4.01
N LYS A 354 15.96 -49.25 3.85
CA LYS A 354 14.70 -49.82 3.33
C LYS A 354 14.65 -49.98 1.81
N SER A 355 15.56 -49.35 1.08
CA SER A 355 15.58 -49.41 -0.39
C SER A 355 16.07 -50.76 -0.92
N GLN A 356 15.79 -51.07 -2.18
CA GLN A 356 16.32 -52.25 -2.87
C GLN A 356 17.86 -52.30 -2.84
N ASN A 357 18.54 -51.15 -2.87
CA ASN A 357 20.00 -51.06 -2.80
C ASN A 357 20.55 -51.20 -1.37
N GLY A 358 19.69 -50.99 -0.35
CA GLY A 358 20.03 -51.23 1.04
C GLY A 358 19.90 -52.70 1.44
N GLU A 359 19.21 -53.51 0.65
CA GLU A 359 19.02 -54.93 0.94
C GLU A 359 20.32 -55.75 0.89
N PRO A 360 21.15 -55.66 -0.16
CA PRO A 360 22.42 -56.37 -0.17
C PRO A 360 23.41 -55.80 0.86
N PHE A 361 23.34 -54.50 1.17
CA PHE A 361 24.07 -53.91 2.29
C PHE A 361 23.73 -54.59 3.63
N ARG A 362 22.43 -54.81 3.91
CA ARG A 362 21.96 -55.50 5.12
C ARG A 362 22.39 -56.96 5.17
N GLN A 363 22.42 -57.64 4.03
CA GLN A 363 22.84 -59.04 3.93
C GLN A 363 24.35 -59.21 4.11
N LYS A 364 25.16 -58.32 3.51
CA LYS A 364 26.64 -58.38 3.55
C LYS A 364 27.21 -58.01 4.92
N ASN A 365 26.60 -57.04 5.60
CA ASN A 365 27.10 -56.51 6.86
C ASN A 365 26.32 -57.05 8.05
N GLU A 366 26.08 -58.38 8.12
CA GLU A 366 25.36 -59.07 9.20
C GLU A 366 25.33 -58.22 10.46
N PHE A 367 24.16 -57.65 10.77
CA PHE A 367 23.96 -56.56 11.72
C PHE A 367 24.15 -57.01 13.20
N ASN A 368 25.19 -57.78 13.49
CA ASN A 368 25.38 -58.58 14.70
C ASN A 368 26.20 -57.89 15.80
N GLU A 369 26.55 -56.61 15.65
CA GLU A 369 26.94 -55.74 16.80
C GLU A 369 26.14 -54.43 16.90
N TYR A 370 25.47 -53.99 15.81
CA TYR A 370 24.75 -52.70 15.77
C TYR A 370 23.40 -52.83 15.07
N SER A 371 22.52 -53.68 15.59
CA SER A 371 21.30 -54.11 14.88
C SER A 371 20.51 -52.94 14.27
N GLY A 372 20.20 -53.03 12.97
CA GLY A 372 19.27 -52.10 12.32
C GLY A 372 17.94 -52.02 13.09
N THR A 373 17.55 -53.11 13.76
CA THR A 373 16.43 -53.18 14.70
C THR A 373 16.53 -52.16 15.84
N GLU A 374 17.66 -52.08 16.53
CA GLU A 374 17.85 -51.14 17.65
C GLU A 374 17.92 -49.69 17.17
N PHE A 375 18.56 -49.44 16.02
CA PHE A 375 18.50 -48.14 15.36
C PHE A 375 17.06 -47.71 15.04
N PHE A 376 16.26 -48.60 14.44
CA PHE A 376 14.86 -48.30 14.12
C PHE A 376 14.00 -48.09 15.37
N LYS A 377 14.23 -48.87 16.44
CA LYS A 377 13.54 -48.66 17.74
C LYS A 377 13.87 -47.28 18.31
N LEU A 378 15.15 -46.92 18.42
CA LEU A 378 15.61 -45.63 18.94
C LEU A 378 15.07 -44.46 18.11
N LYS A 379 15.12 -44.57 16.78
CA LYS A 379 14.53 -43.59 15.87
C LYS A 379 13.03 -43.42 16.13
N ASN A 380 12.27 -44.52 16.13
CA ASN A 380 10.81 -44.46 16.29
C ASN A 380 10.41 -43.93 17.67
N GLU A 381 11.14 -44.27 18.72
CA GLU A 381 10.88 -43.77 20.07
C GLU A 381 11.17 -42.27 20.19
N LEU A 382 12.30 -41.80 19.63
CA LEU A 382 12.60 -40.37 19.59
C LEU A 382 11.65 -39.60 18.69
N GLU A 383 11.15 -40.20 17.60
CA GLU A 383 10.13 -39.63 16.72
C GLU A 383 8.80 -39.48 17.46
N ARG A 384 8.39 -40.51 18.23
CA ARG A 384 7.21 -40.45 19.11
C ARG A 384 7.32 -39.30 20.09
N VAL A 385 8.44 -39.20 20.84
CA VAL A 385 8.67 -38.15 21.84
C VAL A 385 8.75 -36.76 21.20
N SER A 386 9.38 -36.64 20.03
CA SER A 386 9.54 -35.36 19.31
C SER A 386 8.24 -34.83 18.71
N ASN A 387 7.29 -35.74 18.42
CA ASN A 387 5.99 -35.43 17.84
C ASN A 387 4.87 -35.26 18.87
N LEU A 388 5.15 -35.39 20.18
CA LEU A 388 4.17 -35.10 21.23
C LEU A 388 3.73 -33.63 21.13
N LYS A 389 2.53 -33.43 20.56
CA LYS A 389 1.89 -32.12 20.38
C LYS A 389 1.34 -31.55 21.68
N ASP A 390 0.86 -32.44 22.56
CA ASP A 390 0.41 -32.05 23.88
C ASP A 390 1.59 -32.10 24.84
N LEU A 391 2.11 -30.91 25.10
CA LEU A 391 3.26 -30.68 25.92
C LEU A 391 3.06 -31.11 27.39
N ASN A 392 1.82 -31.37 27.85
CA ASN A 392 1.53 -31.99 29.15
C ASN A 392 1.87 -33.49 29.19
N SER A 393 1.87 -34.19 28.05
CA SER A 393 2.28 -35.59 27.95
C SER A 393 3.79 -35.80 28.15
N LEU A 394 4.56 -34.71 28.16
CA LEU A 394 5.99 -34.76 28.43
C LEU A 394 6.28 -35.03 29.90
N ASP A 395 5.44 -34.65 30.86
CA ASP A 395 5.73 -34.83 32.29
C ASP A 395 6.00 -36.29 32.68
N SER A 396 5.35 -37.25 31.99
CA SER A 396 5.58 -38.68 32.17
C SER A 396 6.86 -39.24 31.51
N VAL A 397 7.56 -38.44 30.70
CA VAL A 397 8.77 -38.88 29.98
C VAL A 397 10.03 -38.49 30.76
N ASP A 398 10.82 -39.46 31.19
CA ASP A 398 12.09 -39.21 31.87
C ASP A 398 13.13 -38.64 30.88
N TYR A 399 13.65 -37.45 31.20
CA TYR A 399 14.65 -36.78 30.35
C TYR A 399 15.95 -37.59 30.22
N LYS A 400 16.31 -38.40 31.23
CA LYS A 400 17.51 -39.25 31.18
C LYS A 400 17.38 -40.32 30.11
N VAL A 401 16.16 -40.82 29.89
CA VAL A 401 15.85 -41.80 28.85
C VAL A 401 15.99 -41.16 27.47
N ILE A 402 15.44 -39.95 27.26
CA ILE A 402 15.59 -39.21 25.99
C ILE A 402 17.07 -38.91 25.71
N TRP A 403 17.80 -38.40 26.70
CA TRP A 403 19.23 -38.09 26.56
C TRP A 403 20.04 -39.34 26.17
N LYS A 404 19.82 -40.46 26.87
CA LYS A 404 20.49 -41.72 26.56
C LYS A 404 20.17 -42.19 25.14
N ALA A 405 18.90 -42.13 24.73
CA ALA A 405 18.48 -42.46 23.38
C ALA A 405 19.10 -41.55 22.32
N ASN A 406 19.24 -40.24 22.58
CA ASN A 406 19.93 -39.29 21.70
C ASN A 406 21.41 -39.63 21.54
N GLU A 407 22.12 -39.94 22.63
CA GLU A 407 23.54 -40.32 22.59
C GLU A 407 23.75 -41.65 21.87
N GLU A 408 22.88 -42.63 22.09
CA GLU A 408 22.91 -43.91 21.38
C GLU A 408 22.61 -43.73 19.89
N LEU A 409 21.53 -43.04 19.54
CA LEU A 409 21.18 -42.78 18.14
C LEU A 409 22.30 -42.04 17.40
N LYS A 410 22.93 -41.04 18.04
CA LYS A 410 24.09 -40.34 17.46
C LYS A 410 25.26 -41.28 17.14
N LYS A 411 25.56 -42.23 18.02
CA LYS A 411 26.59 -43.26 17.78
C LYS A 411 26.19 -44.17 16.62
N PHE A 412 24.94 -44.63 16.58
CA PHE A 412 24.44 -45.46 15.48
C PHE A 412 24.51 -44.73 14.14
N ILE A 413 24.09 -43.46 14.07
CA ILE A 413 24.17 -42.64 12.86
C ILE A 413 25.61 -42.60 12.33
N LEU A 414 26.60 -42.37 13.20
CA LEU A 414 28.01 -42.33 12.80
C LEU A 414 28.49 -43.67 12.22
N ILE A 415 28.20 -44.77 12.93
CA ILE A 415 28.66 -46.12 12.56
C ILE A 415 28.01 -46.55 11.24
N ILE A 416 26.69 -46.40 11.13
CA ILE A 416 25.94 -46.80 9.95
C ILE A 416 26.36 -45.94 8.74
N ASN A 417 26.53 -44.62 8.91
CA ASN A 417 27.01 -43.76 7.82
C ASN A 417 28.39 -44.19 7.32
N LYS A 418 29.31 -44.56 8.22
CA LYS A 418 30.64 -45.05 7.84
C LYS A 418 30.54 -46.37 7.06
N ALA A 419 29.73 -47.30 7.53
CA ALA A 419 29.51 -48.58 6.86
C ALA A 419 28.87 -48.42 5.48
N ILE A 420 27.83 -47.59 5.36
CA ILE A 420 27.18 -47.28 4.07
C ILE A 420 28.20 -46.64 3.11
N LYS A 421 29.03 -45.70 3.60
CA LYS A 421 30.07 -45.07 2.78
C LYS A 421 31.05 -46.11 2.23
N SER A 422 31.58 -46.98 3.08
CA SER A 422 32.52 -48.03 2.66
C SER A 422 31.89 -48.97 1.64
N TYR A 423 30.67 -49.46 1.90
CA TYR A 423 29.95 -50.34 0.98
C TYR A 423 29.69 -49.71 -0.39
N LEU A 424 29.22 -48.45 -0.41
CA LEU A 424 28.96 -47.76 -1.68
C LEU A 424 30.24 -47.41 -2.43
N TYR A 425 31.33 -47.13 -1.71
CA TYR A 425 32.63 -46.91 -2.32
C TYR A 425 33.19 -48.20 -2.93
N GLU A 426 33.08 -49.35 -2.25
CA GLU A 426 33.44 -50.66 -2.81
C GLU A 426 32.68 -50.93 -4.11
N ILE A 427 31.35 -50.74 -4.11
CA ILE A 427 30.54 -50.88 -5.33
C ILE A 427 31.04 -49.93 -6.42
N PHE A 428 31.27 -48.66 -6.06
CA PHE A 428 31.74 -47.66 -7.01
C PHE A 428 33.10 -48.07 -7.62
N GLU A 429 34.03 -48.56 -6.80
CA GLU A 429 35.35 -49.02 -7.21
C GLU A 429 35.25 -50.24 -8.13
N ASP A 430 34.44 -51.24 -7.77
CA ASP A 430 34.18 -52.42 -8.61
C ASP A 430 33.67 -52.02 -9.99
N TRP A 431 32.68 -51.12 -10.06
CA TRP A 431 32.15 -50.63 -11.34
C TRP A 431 33.17 -49.82 -12.12
N SER A 432 34.02 -49.10 -11.41
CA SER A 432 35.08 -48.33 -12.01
C SER A 432 36.19 -49.22 -12.59
N ASP A 433 36.50 -50.34 -11.93
CA ASP A 433 37.43 -51.36 -12.43
C ASP A 433 36.84 -52.10 -13.63
N VAL A 434 35.52 -52.39 -13.60
CA VAL A 434 34.78 -52.89 -14.76
C VAL A 434 34.92 -51.92 -15.94
N LEU A 435 34.77 -50.60 -15.73
CA LEU A 435 34.99 -49.61 -16.79
C LEU A 435 36.38 -49.71 -17.40
N ILE A 436 37.43 -49.74 -16.58
CA ILE A 436 38.83 -49.85 -17.05
C ILE A 436 39.04 -51.15 -17.83
N SER A 437 38.58 -52.28 -17.29
CA SER A 437 38.66 -53.59 -17.94
C SER A 437 38.00 -53.56 -19.32
N LYS A 438 36.80 -52.97 -19.41
CA LYS A 438 36.06 -52.87 -20.68
C LYS A 438 36.74 -51.92 -21.68
N LEU A 439 37.29 -50.78 -21.24
CA LEU A 439 38.09 -49.89 -22.09
C LEU A 439 39.33 -50.59 -22.66
N ASN A 440 39.94 -51.51 -21.90
CA ASN A 440 41.11 -52.27 -22.37
C ASN A 440 40.75 -53.34 -23.41
N VAL A 441 39.52 -53.88 -23.37
CA VAL A 441 39.08 -54.82 -24.41
C VAL A 441 38.83 -54.11 -25.75
N TRP A 442 38.52 -52.81 -25.75
CA TRP A 442 38.33 -52.04 -26.98
C TRP A 442 39.54 -52.07 -27.90
N ASP A 443 40.75 -52.07 -27.35
CA ASP A 443 41.98 -52.12 -28.15
C ASP A 443 42.01 -53.33 -29.09
N LYS A 444 41.33 -54.43 -28.75
CA LYS A 444 41.23 -55.63 -29.59
C LYS A 444 40.31 -55.47 -30.80
N TYR A 445 39.32 -54.59 -30.71
CA TYR A 445 38.29 -54.39 -31.74
C TYR A 445 38.46 -53.08 -32.51
N CYS A 446 39.26 -52.15 -31.99
CA CYS A 446 39.63 -50.90 -32.64
C CYS A 446 40.71 -51.07 -33.73
N TYR A 447 41.26 -52.28 -33.94
CA TYR A 447 41.91 -52.67 -35.20
C TYR A 447 40.79 -52.96 -36.23
N SER A 448 40.45 -52.14 -37.22
CA SER A 448 41.14 -51.02 -37.87
C SER A 448 40.12 -50.13 -38.60
N PRO A 449 40.16 -48.79 -38.44
CA PRO A 449 39.75 -47.86 -39.48
C PRO A 449 41.00 -47.09 -39.91
N LYS A 450 41.94 -47.78 -40.56
CA LYS A 450 43.15 -47.16 -41.16
C LYS A 450 42.83 -46.11 -42.23
N TYR A 451 41.55 -45.91 -42.54
CA TYR A 451 41.06 -45.06 -43.64
C TYR A 451 40.37 -43.77 -43.18
N THR A 452 40.34 -43.42 -41.88
CA THR A 452 39.58 -42.24 -41.40
C THR A 452 40.24 -41.37 -40.30
N GLY A 453 41.45 -41.68 -39.82
CA GLY A 453 42.05 -41.00 -38.66
C GLY A 453 41.32 -41.28 -37.32
N ALA A 454 40.37 -42.23 -37.33
CA ALA A 454 39.56 -42.64 -36.19
C ALA A 454 40.36 -43.26 -35.03
N SER A 455 41.50 -43.89 -35.31
CA SER A 455 42.36 -44.50 -34.28
C SER A 455 42.90 -43.48 -33.28
N GLU A 456 43.30 -42.30 -33.76
CA GLU A 456 43.83 -41.22 -32.89
C GLU A 456 42.71 -40.61 -32.05
N LYS A 457 41.53 -40.38 -32.64
CA LYS A 457 40.34 -39.88 -31.94
C LYS A 457 39.86 -40.87 -30.86
N LEU A 458 39.84 -42.17 -31.14
CA LEU A 458 39.47 -43.20 -30.17
C LEU A 458 40.51 -43.34 -29.05
N ALA A 459 41.81 -43.22 -29.36
CA ALA A 459 42.87 -43.23 -28.36
C ALA A 459 42.81 -42.01 -27.43
N ALA A 460 42.53 -40.82 -27.97
CA ALA A 460 42.31 -39.60 -27.19
C ALA A 460 41.07 -39.73 -26.28
N PHE A 461 39.99 -40.28 -26.81
CA PHE A 461 38.77 -40.53 -26.06
C PHE A 461 38.97 -41.51 -24.90
N LYS A 462 39.70 -42.60 -25.12
CA LYS A 462 40.04 -43.57 -24.06
C LYS A 462 40.75 -42.88 -22.89
N LYS A 463 41.72 -42.01 -23.19
CA LYS A 463 42.42 -41.21 -22.16
C LYS A 463 41.47 -40.27 -21.43
N GLU A 464 40.56 -39.61 -22.14
CA GLU A 464 39.56 -38.71 -21.54
C GLU A 464 38.64 -39.46 -20.55
N ILE A 465 38.09 -40.62 -20.94
CA ILE A 465 37.23 -41.41 -20.05
C ILE A 465 38.01 -41.94 -18.85
N GLN A 466 39.25 -42.41 -19.06
CA GLN A 466 40.09 -42.90 -17.98
C GLN A 466 40.39 -41.77 -16.97
N GLN A 467 40.75 -40.58 -17.44
CA GLN A 467 40.99 -39.43 -16.58
C GLN A 467 39.73 -39.05 -15.80
N LYS A 468 38.57 -38.97 -16.45
CA LYS A 468 37.29 -38.68 -15.76
C LYS A 468 36.95 -39.73 -14.71
N ASN A 469 37.23 -41.00 -14.99
CA ASN A 469 37.02 -42.09 -14.05
C ASN A 469 37.91 -41.95 -12.80
N GLU A 470 39.19 -41.64 -12.98
CA GLU A 470 40.14 -41.38 -11.89
C GLU A 470 39.73 -40.14 -11.06
N GLU A 471 39.27 -39.08 -11.73
CA GLU A 471 38.72 -37.89 -11.05
C GLU A 471 37.48 -38.22 -10.21
N LEU A 472 36.58 -39.06 -10.72
CA LEU A 472 35.40 -39.48 -9.97
C LEU A 472 35.77 -40.38 -8.78
N ARG A 473 36.75 -41.29 -8.93
CA ARG A 473 37.30 -42.07 -7.80
C ARG A 473 37.84 -41.16 -6.70
N ALA A 474 38.70 -40.20 -7.06
CA ALA A 474 39.28 -39.27 -6.12
C ALA A 474 38.21 -38.45 -5.39
N LYS A 475 37.18 -37.97 -6.11
CA LYS A 475 36.05 -37.25 -5.51
C LYS A 475 35.20 -38.14 -4.60
N ALA A 476 34.95 -39.39 -4.99
CA ALA A 476 34.15 -40.33 -4.20
C ALA A 476 34.81 -40.75 -2.89
N LEU A 477 36.15 -40.78 -2.84
CA LEU A 477 36.91 -41.20 -1.65
C LEU A 477 36.59 -40.34 -0.41
N ASP A 478 36.56 -39.01 -0.59
CA ASP A 478 36.32 -38.05 0.51
C ASP A 478 34.85 -37.63 0.64
N ALA A 479 34.00 -38.04 -0.31
CA ALA A 479 32.59 -37.68 -0.34
C ALA A 479 31.77 -38.24 0.83
N LYS A 480 30.61 -37.61 1.08
CA LYS A 480 29.56 -38.24 1.88
C LYS A 480 28.93 -39.37 1.07
N TRP A 481 28.45 -40.41 1.74
CA TRP A 481 27.86 -41.57 1.06
C TRP A 481 26.69 -41.20 0.13
N MET A 482 25.91 -40.15 0.49
CA MET A 482 24.83 -39.64 -0.36
C MET A 482 25.35 -39.09 -1.68
N ASP A 483 26.50 -38.40 -1.68
CA ASP A 483 27.09 -37.87 -2.91
C ASP A 483 27.67 -38.99 -3.79
N ILE A 484 28.25 -40.04 -3.17
CA ILE A 484 28.66 -41.26 -3.88
C ILE A 484 27.46 -41.86 -4.61
N TRP A 485 26.33 -42.02 -3.91
CA TRP A 485 25.14 -42.65 -4.47
C TRP A 485 24.40 -41.82 -5.52
N VAL A 486 24.17 -40.53 -5.25
CA VAL A 486 23.28 -39.68 -6.05
C VAL A 486 24.03 -38.93 -7.15
N THR A 487 25.33 -38.68 -6.95
CA THR A 487 26.10 -37.82 -7.84
C THR A 487 27.15 -38.61 -8.61
N TYR A 488 28.03 -39.32 -7.91
CA TYR A 488 29.20 -39.93 -8.56
C TYR A 488 28.88 -41.27 -9.23
N TYR A 489 28.11 -42.14 -8.58
CA TYR A 489 27.72 -43.43 -9.14
C TYR A 489 26.93 -43.30 -10.45
N PRO A 490 25.92 -42.40 -10.58
CA PRO A 490 25.23 -42.19 -11.85
C PRO A 490 26.14 -41.59 -12.93
N GLN A 491 27.10 -40.74 -12.57
CA GLN A 491 28.08 -40.22 -13.52
C GLN A 491 29.01 -41.33 -14.04
N LEU A 492 29.46 -42.22 -13.16
CA LEU A 492 30.25 -43.40 -13.54
C LEU A 492 29.46 -44.32 -14.48
N LEU A 493 28.19 -44.59 -14.17
CA LEU A 493 27.31 -45.38 -15.04
C LEU A 493 27.07 -44.70 -16.40
N LYS A 494 26.97 -43.37 -16.43
CA LYS A 494 26.85 -42.62 -17.68
C LYS A 494 28.12 -42.72 -18.52
N LEU A 495 29.30 -42.64 -17.90
CA LEU A 495 30.57 -42.90 -18.56
C LEU A 495 30.59 -44.31 -19.16
N LEU A 496 30.06 -45.33 -18.48
CA LEU A 496 29.99 -46.71 -18.96
C LEU A 496 29.03 -46.95 -20.14
N THR A 497 28.12 -46.02 -20.43
CA THR A 497 26.98 -46.26 -21.34
C THR A 497 26.86 -45.22 -22.45
N VAL A 498 26.20 -44.09 -22.15
CA VAL A 498 25.81 -43.06 -23.12
C VAL A 498 27.02 -42.34 -23.70
N ASP A 499 27.98 -41.96 -22.87
CA ASP A 499 29.11 -41.14 -23.31
C ASP A 499 30.02 -41.92 -24.28
N ILE A 500 30.18 -43.22 -24.03
CA ILE A 500 30.90 -44.15 -24.91
C ILE A 500 30.19 -44.28 -26.25
N ARG A 501 28.90 -44.60 -26.25
CA ARG A 501 28.10 -44.73 -27.48
C ARG A 501 28.23 -43.49 -28.35
N ASP A 502 28.00 -42.32 -27.78
CA ASP A 502 27.94 -41.07 -28.52
C ASP A 502 29.31 -40.76 -29.16
N LYS A 503 30.39 -41.13 -28.48
CA LYS A 503 31.76 -40.99 -29.01
C LYS A 503 32.08 -41.97 -30.13
N PHE A 504 31.56 -43.20 -30.08
CA PHE A 504 31.62 -44.11 -31.22
C PHE A 504 30.79 -43.59 -32.42
N ARG A 505 29.63 -42.97 -32.19
CA ARG A 505 28.88 -42.32 -33.28
C ARG A 505 29.67 -41.20 -33.92
N GLU A 506 30.29 -40.34 -33.10
CA GLU A 506 31.15 -39.25 -33.55
C GLU A 506 32.23 -39.72 -34.52
N VAL A 507 32.84 -40.88 -34.21
CA VAL A 507 33.95 -41.45 -34.98
C VAL A 507 33.50 -42.17 -36.26
N TYR A 508 32.36 -42.85 -36.26
CA TYR A 508 32.01 -43.77 -37.35
C TYR A 508 30.91 -43.29 -38.31
N ILE A 509 29.94 -42.49 -37.85
CA ILE A 509 28.70 -42.23 -38.61
C ILE A 509 28.26 -40.76 -38.61
N THR A 510 29.07 -39.83 -38.12
CA THR A 510 28.82 -38.40 -38.37
C THR A 510 29.01 -38.07 -39.85
N GLU A 511 28.37 -37.02 -40.35
CA GLU A 511 28.51 -36.58 -41.74
C GLU A 511 29.99 -36.31 -42.13
N GLU A 512 30.77 -35.79 -41.20
CA GLU A 512 32.22 -35.62 -41.39
C GLU A 512 32.98 -36.95 -41.42
N ALA A 513 32.62 -37.90 -40.54
CA ALA A 513 33.20 -39.24 -40.56
C ALA A 513 32.85 -39.99 -41.85
N LYS A 514 31.59 -39.89 -42.33
CA LYS A 514 31.12 -40.48 -43.59
C LYS A 514 31.90 -39.93 -44.78
N LYS A 515 32.09 -38.61 -44.85
CA LYS A 515 32.90 -37.97 -45.91
C LYS A 515 34.32 -38.49 -46.00
N ASN A 516 34.91 -38.85 -44.85
CA ASN A 516 36.28 -39.36 -44.79
C ASN A 516 36.35 -40.89 -44.88
N ASN A 517 35.22 -41.59 -44.84
CA ASN A 517 35.16 -43.04 -44.85
C ASN A 517 35.18 -43.58 -46.29
N LEU A 518 36.15 -44.47 -46.54
CA LEU A 518 36.39 -45.07 -47.85
C LEU A 518 35.15 -45.78 -48.43
N ALA A 519 34.36 -46.46 -47.60
CA ALA A 519 33.16 -47.16 -48.05
C ALA A 519 32.10 -46.19 -48.62
N TYR A 520 31.91 -45.04 -47.98
CA TYR A 520 30.97 -44.01 -48.46
C TYR A 520 31.51 -43.30 -49.69
N GLN A 521 32.81 -42.96 -49.71
CA GLN A 521 33.46 -42.38 -50.90
C GLN A 521 33.35 -43.31 -52.13
N VAL A 522 33.50 -44.62 -51.93
CA VAL A 522 33.33 -45.62 -53.00
C VAL A 522 31.88 -45.67 -53.47
N VAL A 523 30.89 -45.64 -52.58
CA VAL A 523 29.46 -45.56 -52.96
C VAL A 523 29.18 -44.29 -53.79
N ASP A 524 29.71 -43.13 -53.40
CA ASP A 524 29.53 -41.87 -54.14
C ASP A 524 30.15 -41.95 -55.55
N LEU A 525 31.34 -42.55 -55.67
CA LEU A 525 31.98 -42.76 -56.96
C LEU A 525 31.22 -43.77 -57.82
N LEU A 526 30.70 -44.86 -57.24
CA LEU A 526 29.85 -45.83 -57.95
C LEU A 526 28.53 -45.19 -58.43
N ASN A 527 27.91 -44.32 -57.63
CA ASN A 527 26.74 -43.53 -58.04
C ASN A 527 27.05 -42.65 -59.26
N LYS A 528 28.19 -41.95 -59.24
CA LYS A 528 28.64 -41.15 -60.40
C LYS A 528 28.87 -42.03 -61.62
N LEU A 529 29.54 -43.17 -61.47
CA LEU A 529 29.79 -44.11 -62.56
C LEU A 529 28.50 -44.65 -63.19
N GLU A 530 27.48 -44.98 -62.39
CA GLU A 530 26.19 -45.46 -62.88
C GLU A 530 25.42 -44.40 -63.70
N SER A 531 25.65 -43.12 -63.42
CA SER A 531 24.98 -42.02 -64.11
C SER A 531 25.47 -41.79 -65.55
N PHE A 532 26.65 -42.30 -65.90
CA PHE A 532 27.17 -42.20 -67.27
C PHE A 532 26.47 -43.18 -68.22
N ASP A 533 26.50 -42.84 -69.51
CA ASP A 533 26.21 -43.80 -70.57
C ASP A 533 27.42 -44.72 -70.76
N LEU A 534 27.22 -46.01 -70.48
CA LEU A 534 28.26 -47.04 -70.47
C LEU A 534 28.18 -47.95 -71.71
N ASN A 535 27.38 -47.58 -72.71
CA ASN A 535 27.29 -48.29 -73.99
C ASN A 535 28.68 -48.44 -74.62
N ASN A 536 29.07 -49.67 -74.94
CA ASN A 536 30.39 -50.07 -75.45
C ASN A 536 31.57 -49.95 -74.45
N SER A 537 31.33 -49.85 -73.14
CA SER A 537 32.38 -49.95 -72.12
C SER A 537 32.60 -51.39 -71.63
N LYS A 538 33.78 -51.70 -71.07
CA LYS A 538 34.06 -52.98 -70.39
C LYS A 538 33.41 -53.09 -69.00
N LEU A 539 32.63 -52.08 -68.60
CA LEU A 539 32.03 -51.95 -67.28
C LEU A 539 30.53 -52.21 -67.39
N ASP A 540 30.02 -53.23 -66.71
CA ASP A 540 28.59 -53.55 -66.72
C ASP A 540 27.83 -52.63 -65.75
N LYS A 541 26.84 -51.90 -66.28
CA LYS A 541 26.00 -50.99 -65.51
C LYS A 541 25.21 -51.72 -64.41
N GLN A 542 24.77 -52.94 -64.65
CA GLN A 542 24.07 -53.73 -63.65
C GLN A 542 25.02 -54.19 -62.54
N GLU A 543 26.26 -54.52 -62.88
CA GLU A 543 27.29 -54.91 -61.91
C GLU A 543 27.70 -53.74 -60.98
N ILE A 544 27.83 -52.52 -61.52
CA ILE A 544 28.05 -51.29 -60.72
C ILE A 544 26.89 -51.07 -59.74
N LYS A 545 25.66 -51.23 -60.23
CA LYS A 545 24.45 -51.07 -59.42
C LYS A 545 24.42 -52.09 -58.28
N ASP A 546 24.72 -53.36 -58.57
CA ASP A 546 24.79 -54.43 -57.56
C ASP A 546 25.86 -54.15 -56.49
N PHE A 547 27.05 -53.67 -56.90
CA PHE A 547 28.11 -53.29 -55.95
C PHE A 547 27.69 -52.12 -55.07
N LYS A 548 27.09 -51.09 -55.68
CA LYS A 548 26.58 -49.93 -54.96
C LYS A 548 25.53 -50.34 -53.93
N GLU A 549 24.54 -51.14 -54.33
CA GLU A 549 23.44 -51.57 -53.46
C GLU A 549 23.95 -52.42 -52.29
N LYS A 550 24.84 -53.38 -52.53
CA LYS A 550 25.45 -54.21 -51.48
C LYS A 550 26.23 -53.38 -50.46
N LEU A 551 27.08 -52.46 -50.94
CA LEU A 551 27.90 -51.63 -50.06
C LEU A 551 27.04 -50.61 -49.29
N SER A 552 26.04 -50.01 -49.94
CA SER A 552 25.09 -49.09 -49.31
C SER A 552 24.24 -49.77 -48.23
N ALA A 553 23.80 -51.01 -48.48
CA ALA A 553 23.07 -51.80 -47.49
C ALA A 553 23.92 -52.07 -46.24
N LYS A 554 25.20 -52.40 -46.41
CA LYS A 554 26.13 -52.61 -45.29
C LYS A 554 26.42 -51.33 -44.52
N ASN A 555 26.59 -50.19 -45.21
CA ASN A 555 26.70 -48.89 -44.56
C ASN A 555 25.48 -48.61 -43.68
N LEU A 556 24.28 -48.84 -44.21
CA LEU A 556 23.03 -48.61 -43.49
C LEU A 556 22.83 -49.55 -42.29
N GLU A 557 23.26 -50.81 -42.38
CA GLU A 557 23.25 -51.75 -41.24
C GLU A 557 24.11 -51.23 -40.08
N ILE A 558 25.33 -50.77 -40.37
CA ILE A 558 26.25 -50.19 -39.38
C ILE A 558 25.65 -48.91 -38.78
N GLU A 559 25.09 -48.02 -39.63
CA GLU A 559 24.43 -46.80 -39.16
C GLU A 559 23.26 -47.10 -38.23
N LYS A 560 22.38 -48.02 -38.61
CA LYS A 560 21.23 -48.43 -37.76
C LYS A 560 21.71 -49.03 -36.45
N TYR A 561 22.73 -49.89 -36.49
CA TYR A 561 23.27 -50.53 -35.30
C TYR A 561 23.81 -49.50 -34.29
N LEU A 562 24.60 -48.53 -34.76
CA LEU A 562 25.14 -47.44 -33.93
C LEU A 562 24.05 -46.41 -33.54
N SER A 563 22.99 -46.28 -34.34
CA SER A 563 21.91 -45.31 -34.14
C SER A 563 20.77 -45.82 -33.23
N ASP A 564 20.66 -47.13 -33.02
CA ASP A 564 19.59 -47.71 -32.20
C ASP A 564 19.89 -47.58 -30.70
N LYS A 565 19.13 -46.72 -30.04
CA LYS A 565 19.22 -46.47 -28.59
C LYS A 565 18.99 -47.74 -27.76
N LYS A 566 18.11 -48.66 -28.20
CA LYS A 566 17.76 -49.88 -27.46
C LYS A 566 18.91 -50.89 -27.40
N ASN A 567 19.80 -50.87 -28.40
CA ASN A 567 21.00 -51.70 -28.40
C ASN A 567 22.01 -51.26 -27.31
N PHE A 568 21.98 -49.99 -26.92
CA PHE A 568 22.86 -49.43 -25.89
C PHE A 568 22.21 -49.33 -24.50
N GLU A 569 20.87 -49.35 -24.41
CA GLU A 569 20.14 -49.30 -23.13
C GLU A 569 19.83 -50.69 -22.54
N SER A 570 19.94 -51.77 -23.34
CA SER A 570 19.70 -53.16 -22.89
C SER A 570 21.00 -53.91 -22.56
N TYR A 571 20.90 -55.21 -22.22
CA TYR A 571 21.92 -56.17 -21.71
C TYR A 571 23.38 -56.01 -22.22
N TYR A 572 23.59 -55.40 -23.39
CA TYR A 572 24.89 -55.08 -23.98
C TYR A 572 25.67 -53.94 -23.28
N ALA A 573 25.00 -53.06 -22.53
CA ALA A 573 25.65 -52.05 -21.68
C ALA A 573 26.61 -52.69 -20.65
N TYR A 574 26.26 -53.88 -20.16
CA TYR A 574 27.06 -54.64 -19.20
C TYR A 574 28.06 -55.59 -19.87
N ASN A 575 27.96 -55.78 -21.18
CA ASN A 575 28.89 -56.63 -21.92
C ASN A 575 29.39 -55.98 -23.23
N PRO A 576 30.36 -55.05 -23.10
CA PRO A 576 31.00 -54.39 -24.22
C PRO A 576 31.50 -55.31 -25.34
N ASP A 577 31.89 -56.51 -24.96
CA ASP A 577 32.48 -57.48 -25.88
C ASP A 577 31.46 -57.98 -26.89
N LEU A 578 30.21 -58.19 -26.45
CA LEU A 578 29.15 -58.67 -27.34
C LEU A 578 28.75 -57.62 -28.38
N TRP A 579 28.66 -56.33 -28.01
CA TRP A 579 28.32 -55.31 -29.00
C TRP A 579 29.48 -55.01 -29.95
N MET A 580 30.72 -54.99 -29.45
CA MET A 580 31.92 -54.79 -30.26
C MET A 580 32.14 -55.94 -31.25
N ASN A 581 31.84 -57.17 -30.84
CA ASN A 581 31.90 -58.33 -31.73
C ASN A 581 30.97 -58.19 -32.93
N LYS A 582 29.73 -57.73 -32.70
CA LYS A 582 28.76 -57.53 -33.79
C LYS A 582 29.16 -56.38 -34.72
N LEU A 583 29.57 -55.23 -34.16
CA LEU A 583 30.08 -54.11 -34.96
C LEU A 583 31.31 -54.50 -35.77
N SER A 584 32.25 -55.23 -35.17
CA SER A 584 33.45 -55.74 -35.84
C SER A 584 33.11 -56.70 -36.97
N TYR A 585 32.11 -57.57 -36.78
CA TYR A 585 31.62 -58.46 -37.83
C TYR A 585 31.04 -57.69 -39.02
N ASP A 586 30.18 -56.69 -38.76
CA ASP A 586 29.55 -55.90 -39.83
C ASP A 586 30.59 -55.07 -40.61
N ILE A 587 31.61 -54.53 -39.93
CA ILE A 587 32.74 -53.85 -40.58
C ILE A 587 33.56 -54.82 -41.46
N LYS A 588 33.83 -56.05 -41.00
CA LYS A 588 34.56 -57.06 -41.79
C LYS A 588 33.79 -57.47 -43.06
N GLU A 589 32.48 -57.58 -43.00
CA GLU A 589 31.65 -57.85 -44.18
C GLU A 589 31.63 -56.67 -45.18
N GLN A 590 31.65 -55.43 -44.67
CA GLN A 590 31.83 -54.23 -45.50
C GLN A 590 33.20 -54.25 -46.21
N GLU A 591 34.29 -54.58 -45.50
CA GLU A 591 35.64 -54.71 -46.07
C GLU A 591 35.71 -55.80 -47.14
N LYS A 592 35.04 -56.93 -46.92
CA LYS A 592 34.95 -58.02 -47.91
C LYS A 592 34.30 -57.53 -49.20
N THR A 593 33.19 -56.80 -49.08
CA THR A 593 32.50 -56.19 -50.23
C THR A 593 33.42 -55.22 -50.99
N LEU A 594 34.18 -54.39 -50.27
CA LEU A 594 35.17 -53.48 -50.87
C LEU A 594 36.30 -54.21 -51.60
N LYS A 595 36.78 -55.34 -51.05
CA LYS A 595 37.80 -56.19 -51.71
C LYS A 595 37.27 -56.82 -52.99
N ASP A 596 36.03 -57.29 -52.99
CA ASP A 596 35.37 -57.84 -54.18
C ASP A 596 35.28 -56.77 -55.29
N ILE A 597 34.86 -55.56 -54.95
CA ILE A 597 34.82 -54.41 -55.87
C ILE A 597 36.23 -54.12 -56.41
N ASN A 598 37.24 -54.05 -55.53
CA ASN A 598 38.61 -53.76 -55.92
C ASN A 598 39.20 -54.82 -56.88
N SER A 599 38.96 -56.10 -56.60
CA SER A 599 39.41 -57.21 -57.46
C SER A 599 38.87 -57.07 -58.88
N LYS A 600 37.60 -56.65 -59.02
CA LYS A 600 36.98 -56.45 -60.34
C LYS A 600 37.50 -55.19 -61.03
N ILE A 601 37.47 -54.05 -60.34
CA ILE A 601 37.85 -52.74 -60.88
C ILE A 601 39.33 -52.69 -61.27
N SER A 602 40.21 -53.36 -60.51
CA SER A 602 41.65 -53.38 -60.78
C SER A 602 42.02 -54.01 -62.13
N SER A 603 41.22 -54.98 -62.59
CA SER A 603 41.45 -55.71 -63.85
C SER A 603 41.12 -54.92 -65.12
N ILE A 604 40.47 -53.75 -64.98
CA ILE A 604 40.05 -52.91 -66.11
C ILE A 604 41.09 -51.82 -66.37
N GLU A 605 41.48 -51.68 -67.64
CA GLU A 605 42.42 -50.66 -68.10
C GLU A 605 41.70 -49.31 -68.30
N GLU A 606 42.28 -48.23 -67.77
CA GLU A 606 41.68 -46.88 -67.82
C GLU A 606 41.57 -46.32 -69.25
N ASN A 607 42.40 -46.79 -70.17
CA ASN A 607 42.38 -46.37 -71.58
C ASN A 607 41.20 -46.95 -72.37
N SER A 608 40.36 -47.77 -71.73
CA SER A 608 39.15 -48.35 -72.34
C SER A 608 37.94 -47.40 -72.36
N PHE A 609 38.05 -46.20 -71.77
CA PHE A 609 36.98 -45.20 -71.73
C PHE A 609 37.30 -43.99 -72.62
N THR A 610 36.35 -43.61 -73.47
CA THR A 610 36.47 -42.45 -74.38
C THR A 610 36.00 -41.13 -73.76
N ASN A 611 35.11 -41.19 -72.76
CA ASN A 611 34.66 -40.02 -72.01
C ASN A 611 35.68 -39.66 -70.91
N GLN A 612 36.19 -38.42 -70.93
CA GLN A 612 37.24 -37.97 -70.01
C GLN A 612 36.76 -37.89 -68.56
N GLU A 613 35.51 -37.51 -68.31
CA GLU A 613 34.93 -37.40 -66.97
C GLU A 613 34.71 -38.79 -66.34
N LEU A 614 34.25 -39.74 -67.15
CA LEU A 614 34.16 -41.16 -66.78
C LEU A 614 35.54 -41.72 -66.44
N LYS A 615 36.55 -41.44 -67.28
CA LYS A 615 37.93 -41.88 -67.07
C LYS A 615 38.50 -41.32 -65.76
N ASN A 616 38.29 -40.03 -65.48
CA ASN A 616 38.74 -39.39 -64.25
C ASN A 616 38.06 -39.99 -63.01
N THR A 617 36.74 -40.20 -63.06
CA THR A 617 35.96 -40.81 -61.96
C THR A 617 36.41 -42.24 -61.68
N PHE A 618 36.68 -43.01 -62.74
CA PHE A 618 37.16 -44.38 -62.64
C PHE A 618 38.59 -44.44 -62.07
N ALA A 619 39.48 -43.54 -62.51
CA ALA A 619 40.84 -43.43 -61.97
C ALA A 619 40.82 -43.04 -60.48
N GLU A 620 39.93 -42.13 -60.07
CA GLU A 620 39.73 -41.78 -58.66
C GLU A 620 39.24 -43.00 -57.85
N LEU A 621 38.25 -43.75 -58.37
CA LEU A 621 37.78 -44.98 -57.73
C LEU A 621 38.90 -46.01 -57.56
N LYS A 622 39.70 -46.22 -58.62
CA LYS A 622 40.85 -47.14 -58.58
C LYS A 622 41.91 -46.66 -57.60
N GLN A 623 42.19 -45.36 -57.54
CA GLN A 623 43.10 -44.78 -56.56
C GLN A 623 42.61 -45.03 -55.14
N LYS A 624 41.33 -44.75 -54.84
CA LYS A 624 40.72 -44.95 -53.53
C LYS A 624 40.72 -46.43 -53.12
N LEU A 625 40.36 -47.33 -54.02
CA LEU A 625 40.39 -48.77 -53.78
C LEU A 625 41.82 -49.31 -53.66
N SER A 626 42.82 -48.72 -54.32
CA SER A 626 44.22 -49.13 -54.18
C SER A 626 44.77 -48.94 -52.75
N ILE A 627 44.19 -48.01 -51.99
CA ILE A 627 44.50 -47.79 -50.57
C ILE A 627 44.15 -49.07 -49.76
N LEU A 628 43.23 -49.91 -50.23
CA LEU A 628 42.89 -51.21 -49.61
C LEU A 628 44.00 -52.27 -49.77
N ASN A 629 44.78 -52.23 -50.85
CA ASN A 629 45.81 -53.25 -51.14
C ASN A 629 47.19 -52.90 -50.57
N LYS A 630 47.48 -51.63 -50.34
CA LYS A 630 48.78 -51.16 -49.81
C LYS A 630 48.92 -51.29 -48.28
N ASN A 631 47.83 -51.56 -47.57
CA ASN A 631 47.71 -51.46 -46.11
C ASN A 631 47.02 -52.68 -45.49
#